data_AF-A0A957QZ94-F1
#
_entry.id   AF-A0A957QZ94-F1
#
_cell.length_a   1.000
_cell.length_b   1.000
_cell.length_c   1.000
_cell.angle_alpha   90.00
_cell.angle_beta   90.00
_cell.angle_gamma   90.00
#
_symmetry.space_group_name_H-M   'P 1'
#
loop_
_entity.id
_entity.type
_entity.pdbx_description
1 polymer ?
#
loop_
_entity_poly.entity_id
_entity_poly.type
_entity_poly.pdbx_seq_one_letter_code
_entity_poly.pdbx_strand_id
1 'polypeptide(L)' 'FRIGQTKNVLVHKFVCQGTLEEKIDAMIAEKKALAEQIIGSGESWLTEMSTSDLRELVRLRQAAYAE' A
#
# COMPACT_ATOMS: atom_id res chain seq x y z
N PHE A 1 -10.70 -3.57 -13.26
CA PHE A 1 -11.42 -4.81 -12.90
C PHE A 1 -11.12 -5.17 -11.46
N ARG A 2 -12.13 -5.43 -10.61
CA ARG A 2 -11.97 -5.81 -9.19
C ARG A 2 -12.67 -7.14 -8.92
N ILE A 3 -11.97 -8.05 -8.27
CA ILE A 3 -12.48 -9.39 -7.95
C ILE A 3 -13.45 -9.29 -6.76
N GLY A 4 -14.54 -10.07 -6.77
CA GLY A 4 -15.48 -10.16 -5.65
C GLY A 4 -16.52 -9.02 -5.53
N GLN A 5 -16.71 -8.19 -6.58
CA GLN A 5 -17.62 -7.03 -6.49
C GLN A 5 -19.10 -7.39 -6.36
N THR A 6 -19.58 -8.43 -7.03
CA THR A 6 -21.01 -8.78 -7.10
C THR A 6 -21.35 -10.11 -6.44
N LYS A 7 -20.34 -10.90 -6.08
CA LYS A 7 -20.48 -12.23 -5.48
C LYS A 7 -19.31 -12.49 -4.54
N ASN A 8 -19.57 -13.23 -3.47
CA ASN A 8 -18.53 -13.73 -2.58
C ASN A 8 -17.60 -14.68 -3.32
N VAL A 9 -16.30 -14.57 -3.04
CA VAL A 9 -15.26 -15.37 -3.68
C VAL A 9 -14.27 -15.88 -2.64
N LEU A 10 -13.79 -17.10 -2.84
CA LEU A 10 -12.71 -17.69 -2.06
C LEU A 10 -11.41 -17.53 -2.85
N VAL A 11 -10.37 -17.00 -2.21
CA VAL A 11 -9.05 -16.87 -2.81
C VAL A 11 -8.12 -17.88 -2.14
N HIS A 12 -7.65 -18.85 -2.93
CA HIS A 12 -6.72 -19.86 -2.46
C HIS A 12 -5.32 -19.53 -2.98
N LYS A 13 -4.40 -19.25 -2.05
CA LYS A 13 -2.99 -19.08 -2.35
C LYS A 13 -2.27 -20.40 -2.04
N PHE A 14 -1.75 -21.06 -3.07
CA PHE A 14 -0.90 -22.25 -2.89
C PHE A 14 0.54 -21.81 -2.66
N VAL A 15 1.24 -22.53 -1.78
CA VAL A 15 2.66 -22.31 -1.46
C VAL A 15 3.32 -23.66 -1.27
N CYS A 16 4.45 -23.88 -1.94
CA CYS A 16 5.24 -25.09 -1.83
C CYS A 16 6.20 -24.99 -0.63
N GLN A 17 6.01 -25.87 0.36
CA GLN A 17 6.87 -25.94 1.54
C GLN A 17 8.31 -26.34 1.20
N GLY A 18 9.28 -25.76 1.92
CA GLY A 18 10.71 -26.04 1.72
C GLY A 18 11.28 -25.47 0.43
N THR A 19 10.49 -24.74 -0.35
CA THR A 19 10.94 -24.10 -1.60
C THR A 19 11.19 -22.60 -1.40
N LEU A 20 11.60 -21.95 -2.49
CA LEU A 20 11.73 -20.50 -2.52
C LEU A 20 10.39 -19.77 -2.24
N GLU A 21 9.24 -20.38 -2.55
CA GLU A 21 7.93 -19.75 -2.38
C GLU A 21 7.65 -19.41 -0.91
N GLU A 22 8.05 -20.28 0.02
CA GLU A 22 7.89 -20.05 1.46
C GLU A 22 8.73 -18.85 1.94
N LYS A 23 9.97 -18.72 1.44
CA LYS A 23 10.84 -17.58 1.76
C LYS A 23 10.31 -16.26 1.18
N ILE A 24 9.79 -16.30 -0.04
CA ILE A 24 9.15 -15.13 -0.67
C ILE A 24 7.94 -14.71 0.14
N ASP A 25 7.11 -15.66 0.60
CA ASP A 25 5.92 -15.34 1.38
C ASP A 25 6.26 -14.67 2.72
N ALA A 26 7.25 -15.21 3.44
CA ALA A 26 7.76 -14.62 4.67
C ALA A 26 8.28 -13.19 4.45
N MET A 27 9.08 -12.98 3.40
CA MET A 27 9.60 -11.65 3.05
C MET A 27 8.48 -10.66 2.71
N ILE A 28 7.45 -11.09 1.98
CA ILE A 28 6.30 -10.23 1.67
C ILE A 28 5.54 -9.88 2.95
N ALA A 29 5.36 -10.83 3.88
CA ALA A 29 4.70 -10.57 5.15
C ALA A 29 5.49 -9.54 6.00
N GLU A 30 6.80 -9.70 6.11
CA GLU A 30 7.69 -8.75 6.80
C GLU A 30 7.62 -7.34 6.18
N LYS A 31 7.70 -7.25 4.85
CA LYS A 31 7.62 -5.97 4.14
C LYS A 31 6.26 -5.30 4.35
N LYS A 32 5.17 -6.06 4.35
CA LYS A 32 3.84 -5.53 4.65
C LYS A 32 3.74 -5.05 6.09
N ALA A 33 4.26 -5.80 7.05
CA ALA A 33 4.26 -5.39 8.46
C ALA A 33 5.05 -4.09 8.67
N LEU A 34 6.21 -3.95 8.03
CA LEU A 34 6.98 -2.72 8.05
C LEU A 34 6.22 -1.55 7.40
N ALA A 35 5.62 -1.77 6.24
CA ALA A 35 4.81 -0.75 5.57
C ALA A 35 3.62 -0.32 6.45
N GLU A 36 2.95 -1.26 7.10
CA GLU A 36 1.85 -0.97 8.02
C GLU A 36 2.33 -0.21 9.27
N GLN A 37 3.54 -0.44 9.77
CA GLN A 37 4.09 0.34 10.88
C GLN A 37 4.38 1.79 10.48
N ILE A 38 4.90 2.00 9.27
CA ILE A 38 5.21 3.34 8.73
C ILE A 38 3.93 4.10 8.38
N ILE A 39 2.92 3.40 7.84
CA ILE A 39 1.68 4.00 7.36
C ILE A 39 0.60 4.05 8.46
N GLY A 40 0.61 3.11 9.40
CA GLY A 40 -0.32 2.99 10.52
C GLY A 40 -0.16 4.09 11.59
N SER A 41 0.94 4.84 11.58
CA SER A 41 1.05 6.16 12.21
C SER A 41 0.41 7.25 11.34
N GLY A 42 -0.83 7.02 10.89
CA GLY A 42 -1.47 7.61 9.69
C GLY A 42 -1.41 9.13 9.49
N GLU A 43 -1.09 9.92 10.52
CA GLU A 43 -0.90 11.37 10.40
C GLU A 43 0.41 11.88 11.03
N SER A 44 1.21 11.04 11.70
CA SER A 44 2.48 11.47 12.33
C SER A 44 3.48 11.94 11.29
N TRP A 45 3.59 11.21 10.18
CA TRP A 45 4.42 11.62 9.05
C TRP A 45 3.96 12.97 8.45
N LEU A 46 2.65 13.28 8.53
CA LEU A 46 2.10 14.57 8.12
C LEU A 46 2.61 15.71 9.02
N THR A 47 2.76 15.44 10.33
CA THR A 47 3.29 16.41 11.30
C THR A 47 4.80 16.63 11.21
N GLU A 48 5.53 15.70 10.59
CA GLU A 48 6.98 15.75 10.42
C GLU A 48 7.40 16.37 9.06
N MET A 49 6.45 16.64 8.16
CA MET A 49 6.72 17.26 6.85
C MET A 49 6.97 18.77 6.97
N SER A 50 7.84 19.30 6.10
CA SER A 50 8.05 20.74 5.99
C SER A 50 6.82 21.43 5.36
N THR A 51 6.65 22.73 5.63
CA THR A 51 5.55 23.52 5.05
C THR A 51 5.55 23.47 3.50
N SER A 52 6.73 23.38 2.87
CA SER A 52 6.84 23.23 1.41
C SER A 52 6.32 21.89 0.92
N ASP A 53 6.63 20.79 1.61
CA ASP A 53 6.23 19.45 1.20
C ASP A 53 4.71 19.26 1.35
N LEU A 54 4.14 19.77 2.45
CA LEU A 54 2.69 19.80 2.67
C LEU A 54 1.97 20.61 1.60
N ARG A 55 2.53 21.78 1.25
CA ARG A 55 1.95 22.65 0.21
C ARG A 55 1.93 21.97 -1.14
N GLU A 56 2.98 21.25 -1.50
CA GLU A 56 3.04 20.52 -2.78
C GLU A 56 2.09 19.31 -2.80
N LEU A 57 1.94 18.62 -1.67
CA LEU A 57 1.02 17.47 -1.53
C LEU A 57 -0.44 17.87 -1.77
N VAL A 58 -0.89 19.01 -1.23
CA VAL A 58 -2.28 19.48 -1.37
C VAL A 58 -2.52 20.35 -2.61
N ARG A 59 -1.48 20.68 -3.37
CA ARG A 59 -1.60 21.58 -4.52
C ARG A 59 -2.37 20.90 -5.65
N LEU A 60 -3.43 21.56 -6.11
CA LEU A 60 -4.17 21.14 -7.29
C LEU A 60 -3.27 21.27 -8.54
N ARG A 61 -2.99 20.14 -9.20
CA ARG A 61 -2.26 20.13 -10.47
C ARG A 61 -3.20 20.47 -11.62
N GLN A 62 -2.93 21.58 -12.31
CA GLN A 62 -3.73 22.07 -13.44
C GLN A 62 -3.80 21.09 -14.61
N ALA A 63 -2.84 20.17 -14.76
CA ALA A 63 -2.87 19.14 -15.81
C ALA A 63 -4.04 18.15 -15.69
N ALA A 64 -4.75 18.09 -14.55
CA ALA A 64 -5.96 17.29 -14.39
C ALA A 64 -7.22 17.99 -14.94
N TYR A 65 -7.12 19.28 -15.29
CA TYR A 65 -8.17 20.08 -15.93
C TYR A 65 -7.65 20.61 -17.26
N ALA A 66 -7.47 19.71 -18.22
CA ALA A 66 -7.49 20.09 -19.63
C ALA A 66 -8.90 19.78 -20.15
N GLU A 67 -9.70 20.82 -20.37
CA GLU A 67 -10.85 20.74 -21.28
C GLU A 67 -10.38 20.48 -22.72
#